data_AF-A0A1Y4MT73-F1
#
_entry.id   AF-A0A1Y4MT73-F1
#
_cell.length_a   1.000
_cell.length_b   1.000
_cell.length_c   1.000
_cell.angle_alpha   90.00
_cell.angle_beta   90.00
_cell.angle_gamma   90.00
#
_symmetry.space_group_name_H-M   'P 1'
#
loop_
_entity.id
_entity.type
_entity.pdbx_description
1 polymer ?
#
loop_
_entity_poly.entity_id
_entity_poly.type
_entity_poly.pdbx_seq_one_letter_code
_entity_poly.pdbx_strand_id
1 'polypeptide(L)'
;MLASSIARRLPQIPLEQCESLLAEFRDQVRAYGLGERLWQCHAGEFAMMTGDMTALEEHLDRFRAAERDDVSDCAVCETGAMAEYLLTLGRRTEAVALVEELLEKQEFCEEQPWKLLSILTDDALERNDLQAAERFSAAMVIQPIKAAADLRRVGTLLRMKGATGDWRDGSKLLKKALLWTANFWDQELLFYFYLGAASFCQAYSAEHTEIKLPPVPGFTDCPKNSAYDCAALTQWFWSRAEEIGARFDRRNGCPNYRERLKRLLNDLPQNEETSMVAPEQGQQESGCQPEVYTDEELEAVEEHIEKCFGPVETVLHELVSPDIHVDIYVVAPSEDRNYYTLLTMGMGAHRMNVPKELAEYKLERAELAVALPADWKLNQESIQDERWYWPIRLLKALARLPIVNDTWLAWGHTMDNTRPFAENTELCAFILAGAQSPVEGCQVCTLPDGDEINFYQVLPLYRNELEYKLQHDADALLDRMADISFVVRTDRRNIIR
;
A
#
# COMPACT_ATOMS: atom_id res chain seq x y z
N MET A 1 11.23 4.07 -9.18
CA MET A 1 10.86 2.76 -8.62
C MET A 1 10.05 2.01 -9.67
N LEU A 2 10.52 0.85 -10.13
CA LEU A 2 9.85 0.09 -11.20
C LEU A 2 8.54 -0.53 -10.71
N ALA A 3 7.55 -0.65 -11.60
CA ALA A 3 6.26 -1.29 -11.30
C ALA A 3 6.44 -2.74 -10.82
N SER A 4 7.41 -3.48 -11.39
CA SER A 4 7.78 -4.83 -10.95
C SER A 4 8.30 -4.88 -9.51
N SER A 5 9.02 -3.86 -9.05
CA SER A 5 9.50 -3.76 -7.67
C SER A 5 8.37 -3.54 -6.65
N ILE A 6 7.35 -2.76 -7.02
CA ILE A 6 6.18 -2.52 -6.17
C ILE A 6 5.30 -3.77 -6.13
N ALA A 7 5.01 -4.37 -7.29
CA ALA A 7 4.17 -5.55 -7.41
C ALA A 7 4.64 -6.71 -6.53
N ARG A 8 5.96 -6.96 -6.47
CA ARG A 8 6.53 -8.04 -5.66
C ARG A 8 6.32 -7.88 -4.15
N ARG A 9 6.05 -6.67 -3.66
CA ARG A 9 5.82 -6.35 -2.23
C ARG A 9 4.35 -6.43 -1.81
N LEU A 10 3.47 -6.76 -2.76
CA LEU A 10 2.03 -6.83 -2.57
C LEU A 10 1.54 -8.24 -2.92
N PRO A 11 1.28 -9.12 -1.95
CA PRO A 11 0.88 -10.50 -2.20
C PRO A 11 -0.53 -10.63 -2.80
N GLN A 12 -1.32 -9.54 -2.85
CA GLN A 12 -2.57 -9.48 -3.60
C GLN A 12 -2.36 -9.37 -5.12
N ILE A 13 -1.17 -8.98 -5.58
CA ILE A 13 -0.84 -8.95 -7.01
C ILE A 13 -0.47 -10.38 -7.43
N PRO A 14 -1.17 -10.97 -8.42
CA PRO A 14 -0.87 -12.32 -8.90
C PRO A 14 0.57 -12.46 -9.39
N LEU A 15 1.12 -13.67 -9.28
CA LEU A 15 2.50 -13.95 -9.70
C LEU A 15 2.66 -13.72 -11.21
N GLU A 16 1.66 -14.10 -12.00
CA GLU A 16 1.61 -13.92 -13.46
C GLU A 16 1.71 -12.44 -13.84
N GLN A 17 1.11 -11.55 -13.05
CA GLN A 17 1.23 -10.11 -13.26
C GLN A 17 2.64 -9.60 -12.92
N CYS A 18 3.27 -10.14 -11.88
CA CYS A 18 4.67 -9.82 -11.56
C CYS A 18 5.62 -10.29 -12.68
N GLU A 19 5.37 -11.48 -13.24
CA GLU A 19 6.10 -12.03 -14.38
C GLU A 19 5.94 -11.17 -15.64
N SER A 20 4.70 -10.73 -15.95
CA SER A 20 4.42 -9.84 -17.08
C SER A 20 5.20 -8.53 -16.95
N LEU A 21 5.17 -7.89 -15.77
CA LEU A 21 5.90 -6.63 -15.53
C LEU A 21 7.41 -6.81 -15.65
N LEU A 22 7.96 -7.97 -15.24
CA LEU A 22 9.38 -8.28 -15.40
C LEU A 22 9.74 -8.55 -16.87
N ALA A 23 8.86 -9.20 -17.62
CA ALA A 23 9.03 -9.45 -19.05
C ALA A 23 8.97 -8.15 -19.86
N GLU A 24 8.01 -7.27 -19.57
CA GLU A 24 7.92 -5.93 -20.16
C GLU A 24 9.20 -5.13 -19.92
N PHE A 25 9.74 -5.17 -18.69
CA PHE A 25 10.99 -4.51 -18.39
C PHE A 25 12.16 -5.09 -19.19
N ARG A 26 12.20 -6.42 -19.38
CA ARG A 26 13.20 -7.08 -20.23
C ARG A 26 13.10 -6.63 -21.69
N ASP A 27 11.90 -6.48 -22.21
CA ASP A 27 11.68 -6.05 -23.60
C ASP A 27 12.09 -4.59 -23.80
N GLN A 28 11.88 -3.74 -22.80
CA GLN A 28 12.41 -2.36 -22.79
C GLN A 28 13.95 -2.36 -22.84
N VAL A 29 14.60 -3.17 -21.99
CA VAL A 29 16.07 -3.29 -21.97
C VAL A 29 16.60 -3.70 -23.35
N ARG A 30 15.95 -4.67 -24.00
CA ARG A 30 16.30 -5.11 -25.37
C ARG A 30 16.06 -4.04 -26.43
N ALA A 31 14.96 -3.31 -26.33
CA ALA A 31 14.60 -2.27 -27.30
C ALA A 31 15.56 -1.07 -27.23
N TYR A 32 15.96 -0.65 -26.03
CA TYR A 32 16.80 0.54 -25.83
C TYR A 32 18.29 0.24 -25.73
N GLY A 33 18.68 -1.02 -25.49
CA GLY A 33 20.08 -1.41 -25.31
C GLY A 33 20.72 -0.85 -24.03
N LEU A 34 19.89 -0.45 -23.06
CA LEU A 34 20.28 0.10 -21.75
C LEU A 34 19.49 -0.63 -20.66
N GLY A 35 20.10 -0.78 -19.48
CA GLY A 35 19.46 -1.33 -18.29
C GLY A 35 19.68 -2.83 -18.07
N GLU A 36 20.63 -3.46 -18.76
CA GLU A 36 20.94 -4.89 -18.56
C GLU A 36 21.27 -5.18 -17.11
N ARG A 37 22.11 -4.34 -16.49
CA ARG A 37 22.50 -4.49 -15.09
C ARG A 37 21.31 -4.38 -14.13
N LEU A 38 20.44 -3.39 -14.34
CA LEU A 38 19.22 -3.19 -13.57
C LEU A 38 18.23 -4.35 -13.75
N TRP A 39 18.13 -4.89 -14.97
CA TRP A 39 17.33 -6.07 -15.27
C TRP A 39 17.83 -7.31 -14.53
N GLN A 40 19.13 -7.60 -14.56
CA GLN A 40 19.71 -8.72 -13.83
C GLN A 40 19.48 -8.60 -12.32
N CYS A 41 19.57 -7.38 -11.78
CA CYS A 41 19.21 -7.09 -10.40
C CYS A 41 17.76 -7.53 -10.13
N HIS A 42 16.77 -6.95 -10.81
CA HIS A 42 15.35 -7.25 -10.54
C HIS A 42 14.93 -8.69 -10.85
N ALA A 43 15.52 -9.31 -11.87
CA ALA A 43 15.28 -10.70 -12.20
C ALA A 43 15.85 -11.64 -11.13
N GLY A 44 17.01 -11.30 -10.54
CA GLY A 44 17.54 -11.97 -9.36
C GLY A 44 16.59 -11.85 -8.15
N GLU A 45 16.06 -10.67 -7.86
CA GLU A 45 15.08 -10.52 -6.77
C GLU A 45 13.81 -11.35 -7.00
N PHE A 46 13.37 -11.49 -8.25
CA PHE A 46 12.25 -12.33 -8.62
C PHE A 46 12.56 -13.81 -8.41
N ALA A 47 13.72 -14.29 -8.86
CA ALA A 47 14.18 -15.66 -8.65
C ALA A 47 14.29 -16.00 -7.16
N MET A 48 14.83 -15.09 -6.36
CA MET A 48 14.87 -15.20 -4.91
C MET A 48 13.47 -15.32 -4.31
N MET A 49 12.55 -14.46 -4.74
CA MET A 49 11.18 -14.42 -4.26
C MET A 49 10.41 -15.71 -4.56
N THR A 50 10.63 -16.34 -5.71
CA THR A 50 9.99 -17.61 -6.13
C THR A 50 10.76 -18.86 -5.71
N GLY A 51 11.93 -18.71 -5.11
CA GLY A 51 12.76 -19.82 -4.65
C GLY A 51 13.57 -20.52 -5.74
N ASP A 52 13.73 -19.92 -6.92
CA ASP A 52 14.57 -20.46 -8.00
C ASP A 52 16.05 -20.11 -7.77
N MET A 53 16.73 -20.96 -7.02
CA MET A 53 18.15 -20.77 -6.68
C MET A 53 19.07 -20.87 -7.89
N THR A 54 18.70 -21.65 -8.91
CA THR A 54 19.50 -21.79 -10.13
C THR A 54 19.46 -20.49 -10.92
N ALA A 55 18.25 -19.94 -11.15
CA ALA A 55 18.10 -18.65 -11.82
C ALA A 55 18.75 -17.52 -11.01
N LEU A 56 18.67 -17.55 -9.68
CA LEU A 56 19.31 -16.57 -8.81
C LEU A 56 20.84 -16.54 -8.98
N GLU A 57 21.49 -17.70 -9.02
CA GLU A 57 22.95 -17.79 -9.25
C GLU A 57 23.30 -17.23 -10.65
N GLU A 58 22.56 -17.60 -11.70
CA GLU A 58 22.79 -17.07 -13.05
C GLU A 58 22.62 -15.54 -13.11
N HIS A 59 21.57 -15.02 -12.49
CA HIS A 59 21.31 -13.58 -12.45
C HIS A 59 22.37 -12.83 -11.64
N LEU A 60 22.87 -13.40 -10.54
CA LEU A 60 23.98 -12.81 -9.77
C LEU A 60 25.25 -12.71 -10.62
N ASP A 61 25.62 -13.75 -11.35
CA ASP A 61 26.80 -13.75 -12.21
C ASP A 61 26.68 -12.73 -13.34
N ARG A 62 25.52 -12.67 -14.00
CA ARG A 62 25.27 -11.67 -15.05
C ARG A 62 25.17 -10.26 -14.49
N PHE A 63 24.60 -10.08 -13.31
CA PHE A 63 24.56 -8.78 -12.63
C PHE A 63 25.97 -8.27 -12.33
N ARG A 64 26.88 -9.14 -11.89
CA ARG A 64 28.30 -8.78 -11.68
C ARG A 64 29.04 -8.46 -12.97
N ALA A 65 28.73 -9.19 -14.05
CA ALA A 65 29.36 -8.99 -15.35
C ALA A 65 28.84 -7.77 -16.13
N ALA A 66 27.59 -7.35 -15.88
CA ALA A 66 26.97 -6.23 -16.58
C ALA A 66 27.56 -4.88 -16.13
N GLU A 67 27.92 -4.05 -17.11
CA GLU A 67 28.42 -2.69 -16.88
C GLU A 67 27.32 -1.78 -16.31
N ARG A 68 27.73 -0.77 -15.54
CA ARG A 68 26.82 0.27 -15.06
C ARG A 68 26.54 1.27 -16.18
N ASP A 69 25.31 1.76 -16.22
CA ASP A 69 24.80 2.72 -17.19
C ASP A 69 23.91 3.78 -16.51
N ASP A 70 23.36 4.70 -17.30
CA ASP A 70 22.57 5.84 -16.81
C ASP A 70 21.26 5.45 -16.10
N VAL A 71 20.81 4.20 -16.24
CA VAL A 71 19.60 3.70 -15.58
C VAL A 71 19.92 2.75 -14.42
N SER A 72 21.19 2.51 -14.13
CA SER A 72 21.61 1.65 -13.02
C SER A 72 21.22 2.25 -11.66
N ASP A 73 20.93 1.37 -10.70
CA ASP A 73 20.63 1.79 -9.34
C ASP A 73 21.87 2.38 -8.64
N CYS A 74 21.63 2.97 -7.47
CA CYS A 74 22.71 3.38 -6.58
C CYS A 74 23.68 2.21 -6.33
N ALA A 75 24.99 2.45 -6.45
CA ALA A 75 26.02 1.41 -6.28
C ALA A 75 25.91 0.68 -4.93
N VAL A 76 25.56 1.42 -3.87
CA VAL A 76 25.35 0.85 -2.53
C VAL A 76 24.10 -0.04 -2.51
N CYS A 77 23.02 0.35 -3.21
CA CYS A 77 21.82 -0.47 -3.39
C CYS A 77 22.11 -1.77 -4.16
N GLU A 78 22.89 -1.68 -5.23
CA GLU A 78 23.30 -2.84 -6.01
C GLU A 78 24.16 -3.82 -5.20
N THR A 79 25.17 -3.32 -4.48
CA THR A 79 25.96 -4.15 -3.54
C THR A 79 25.07 -4.78 -2.48
N GLY A 80 24.08 -4.03 -1.98
CA GLY A 80 23.08 -4.52 -1.05
C GLY A 80 22.28 -5.70 -1.59
N ALA A 81 21.79 -5.59 -2.83
CA ALA A 81 21.06 -6.66 -3.50
C ALA A 81 21.94 -7.90 -3.75
N MET A 82 23.19 -7.71 -4.22
CA MET A 82 24.13 -8.82 -4.42
C MET A 82 24.39 -9.61 -3.13
N ALA A 83 24.56 -8.92 -2.02
CA ALA A 83 24.77 -9.57 -0.73
C ALA A 83 23.51 -10.33 -0.25
N GLU A 84 22.31 -9.82 -0.51
CA GLU A 84 21.06 -10.55 -0.23
C GLU A 84 20.95 -11.83 -1.08
N TYR A 85 21.40 -11.80 -2.35
CA TYR A 85 21.44 -12.98 -3.21
C TYR A 85 22.43 -14.01 -2.69
N LEU A 86 23.65 -13.58 -2.35
CA LEU A 86 24.68 -14.44 -1.76
C LEU A 86 24.18 -15.10 -0.47
N LEU A 87 23.49 -14.38 0.40
CA LEU A 87 22.90 -14.97 1.61
C LEU A 87 21.87 -16.03 1.28
N THR A 88 20.99 -15.76 0.31
CA THR A 88 19.97 -16.72 -0.13
C THR A 88 20.59 -17.98 -0.75
N LEU A 89 21.69 -17.82 -1.48
CA LEU A 89 22.50 -18.91 -2.04
C LEU A 89 23.38 -19.63 -1.00
N GLY A 90 23.34 -19.23 0.28
CA GLY A 90 24.15 -19.82 1.34
C GLY A 90 25.62 -19.36 1.36
N ARG A 91 26.00 -18.41 0.52
CA ARG A 91 27.35 -17.83 0.38
C ARG A 91 27.59 -16.70 1.38
N ARG A 92 27.35 -17.00 2.65
CA ARG A 92 27.29 -16.01 3.75
C ARG A 92 28.58 -15.22 3.95
N THR A 93 29.74 -15.88 3.89
CA THR A 93 31.04 -15.20 4.07
C THR A 93 31.24 -14.09 3.05
N GLU A 94 30.83 -14.31 1.80
CA GLU A 94 30.93 -13.31 0.74
C GLU A 94 29.95 -12.16 0.96
N ALA A 95 28.73 -12.46 1.38
CA ALA A 95 27.74 -11.42 1.69
C ALA A 95 28.19 -10.51 2.83
N VAL A 96 28.73 -11.08 3.90
CA VAL A 96 29.26 -10.31 5.05
C VAL A 96 30.43 -9.44 4.62
N ALA A 97 31.35 -9.96 3.80
CA ALA A 97 32.49 -9.19 3.31
C ALA A 97 32.07 -7.93 2.54
N LEU A 98 31.04 -8.03 1.67
CA LEU A 98 30.50 -6.87 0.94
C LEU A 98 29.97 -5.78 1.88
N VAL A 99 29.29 -6.16 2.97
CA VAL A 99 28.75 -5.22 3.95
C VAL A 99 29.84 -4.59 4.79
N GLU A 100 30.79 -5.40 5.26
CA GLU A 100 31.92 -4.91 6.04
C GLU A 100 32.72 -3.88 5.24
N GLU A 101 32.94 -4.11 3.95
CA GLU A 101 33.59 -3.15 3.07
C GLU A 101 32.81 -1.82 2.96
N LEU A 102 31.48 -1.86 2.82
CA LEU A 102 30.63 -0.66 2.80
C LEU A 102 30.71 0.10 4.14
N LEU A 103 30.69 -0.63 5.27
CA LEU A 103 30.79 -0.04 6.61
C LEU A 103 32.15 0.61 6.85
N GLU A 104 33.24 -0.07 6.46
CA GLU A 104 34.61 0.44 6.58
C GLU A 104 34.81 1.72 5.77
N LYS A 105 34.25 1.76 4.56
CA LYS A 105 34.28 2.94 3.67
C LYS A 105 33.28 4.03 4.06
N GLN A 106 32.37 3.75 4.99
CA GLN A 106 31.26 4.63 5.37
C GLN A 106 30.36 5.01 4.17
N GLU A 107 30.19 4.08 3.24
CA GLU A 107 29.37 4.28 2.03
C GLU A 107 27.91 3.93 2.33
N PHE A 108 27.08 4.95 2.42
CA PHE A 108 25.66 4.83 2.77
C PHE A 108 24.79 5.59 1.76
N CYS A 109 23.58 5.09 1.52
CA CYS A 109 22.51 5.83 0.86
C CYS A 109 21.29 5.92 1.80
N GLU A 110 20.14 6.37 1.29
CA GLU A 110 18.93 6.47 2.11
C GLU A 110 18.37 5.10 2.52
N GLU A 111 18.49 4.08 1.67
CA GLU A 111 17.91 2.75 1.89
C GLU A 111 18.92 1.71 2.40
N GLN A 112 20.17 1.82 1.95
CA GLN A 112 21.26 0.92 2.30
C GLN A 112 22.30 1.64 3.16
N PRO A 113 22.98 0.91 4.07
CA PRO A 113 23.01 -0.55 4.22
C PRO A 113 21.94 -1.11 5.16
N TRP A 114 20.92 -0.32 5.50
CA TRP A 114 19.97 -0.63 6.58
C TRP A 114 19.21 -1.93 6.37
N LYS A 115 18.68 -2.16 5.16
CA LYS A 115 18.00 -3.40 4.80
C LYS A 115 18.91 -4.60 5.00
N LEU A 116 20.15 -4.52 4.53
CA LEU A 116 21.09 -5.62 4.59
C LEU A 116 21.66 -5.87 5.99
N LEU A 117 21.93 -4.81 6.76
CA LEU A 117 22.25 -4.92 8.18
C LEU A 117 21.11 -5.57 8.96
N SER A 118 19.85 -5.31 8.59
CA SER A 118 18.69 -5.98 9.17
C SER A 118 18.76 -7.49 8.91
N ILE A 119 19.02 -7.89 7.66
CA ILE A 119 19.15 -9.31 7.28
C ILE A 119 20.29 -10.00 8.05
N LEU A 120 21.48 -9.39 8.10
CA LEU A 120 22.64 -9.97 8.77
C LEU A 120 22.47 -10.04 10.29
N THR A 121 21.77 -9.07 10.88
CA THR A 121 21.41 -9.11 12.31
C THR A 121 20.43 -10.25 12.57
N ASP A 122 19.39 -10.40 11.73
CA ASP A 122 18.41 -11.49 11.85
C ASP A 122 19.08 -12.87 11.71
N ASP A 123 19.95 -13.05 10.71
CA ASP A 123 20.77 -14.26 10.53
C ASP A 123 21.67 -14.52 11.75
N ALA A 124 22.28 -13.48 12.33
CA ALA A 124 23.10 -13.63 13.51
C ALA A 124 22.31 -14.04 14.75
N LEU A 125 21.12 -13.48 14.94
CA LEU A 125 20.20 -13.88 16.00
C LEU A 125 19.76 -15.33 15.84
N GLU A 126 19.40 -15.77 14.62
CA GLU A 126 19.00 -17.16 14.32
C GLU A 126 20.12 -18.19 14.59
N ARG A 127 21.38 -17.77 14.57
CA ARG A 127 22.54 -18.61 14.91
C ARG A 127 23.01 -18.43 16.35
N ASN A 128 22.28 -17.67 17.17
CA ASN A 128 22.66 -17.28 18.53
C ASN A 128 24.05 -16.61 18.63
N ASP A 129 24.42 -15.84 17.61
CA ASP A 129 25.68 -15.09 17.52
C ASP A 129 25.43 -13.63 17.90
N LEU A 130 25.23 -13.41 19.21
CA LEU A 130 24.87 -12.09 19.76
C LEU A 130 25.92 -11.02 19.48
N GLN A 131 27.20 -11.40 19.41
CA GLN A 131 28.28 -10.45 19.12
C GLN A 131 28.15 -9.88 17.70
N ALA A 132 27.90 -10.74 16.71
CA ALA A 132 27.68 -10.27 15.34
C ALA A 132 26.37 -9.47 15.23
N ALA A 133 25.30 -9.92 15.89
CA ALA A 133 24.01 -9.24 15.90
C ALA A 133 24.11 -7.83 16.52
N GLU A 134 24.82 -7.68 17.64
CA GLU A 134 25.06 -6.39 18.28
C GLU A 134 25.86 -5.45 17.38
N ARG A 135 26.92 -5.97 16.74
CA ARG A 135 27.74 -5.20 15.80
C ARG A 135 26.93 -4.62 14.64
N PHE A 136 26.13 -5.46 13.97
CA PHE A 136 25.34 -5.03 12.82
C PHE A 136 24.18 -4.11 13.24
N SER A 137 23.51 -4.39 14.37
CA SER A 137 22.43 -3.54 14.87
C SER A 137 22.89 -2.18 15.37
N ALA A 138 24.09 -2.08 15.95
CA ALA A 138 24.71 -0.80 16.29
C ALA A 138 24.96 0.06 15.04
N ALA A 139 25.40 -0.55 13.93
CA ALA A 139 25.56 0.17 12.67
C ALA A 139 24.22 0.68 12.10
N MET A 140 23.12 -0.05 12.30
CA MET A 140 21.81 0.39 11.84
C MET A 140 21.39 1.72 12.46
N VAL A 141 21.70 1.98 13.72
CA VAL A 141 21.24 3.19 14.45
C VAL A 141 22.07 4.44 14.20
N ILE A 142 23.08 4.38 13.32
CA ILE A 142 23.87 5.55 12.91
C ILE A 142 22.98 6.62 12.26
N GLN A 143 22.03 6.21 11.41
CA GLN A 143 21.02 7.11 10.86
C GLN A 143 19.72 7.06 11.67
N PRO A 144 18.93 8.15 11.74
CA PRO A 144 17.67 8.16 12.49
C PRO A 144 16.60 7.28 11.82
N ILE A 145 15.84 6.53 12.63
CA ILE A 145 14.60 5.84 12.22
C ILE A 145 13.50 6.89 12.20
N LYS A 146 12.88 7.17 11.05
CA LYS A 146 11.98 8.32 10.89
C LYS A 146 10.68 8.03 10.14
N ALA A 147 10.58 6.93 9.40
CA ALA A 147 9.43 6.69 8.52
C ALA A 147 9.01 5.22 8.46
N ALA A 148 7.83 4.96 7.90
CA ALA A 148 7.31 3.61 7.67
C ALA A 148 8.24 2.73 6.80
N ALA A 149 9.04 3.34 5.92
CA ALA A 149 10.06 2.63 5.15
C ALA A 149 11.13 1.94 6.04
N ASP A 150 11.28 2.36 7.31
CA ASP A 150 12.20 1.74 8.27
C ASP A 150 11.61 0.49 8.96
N LEU A 151 10.38 0.08 8.67
CA LEU A 151 9.67 -0.96 9.45
C LEU A 151 10.40 -2.30 9.52
N ARG A 152 11.10 -2.73 8.46
CA ARG A 152 11.98 -3.92 8.51
C ARG A 152 13.09 -3.75 9.54
N ARG A 153 13.80 -2.62 9.46
CA ARG A 153 14.88 -2.27 10.39
C ARG A 153 14.36 -2.17 11.83
N VAL A 154 13.16 -1.62 12.02
CA VAL A 154 12.49 -1.60 13.32
C VAL A 154 12.24 -3.02 13.84
N GLY A 155 11.66 -3.89 13.02
CA GLY A 155 11.39 -5.28 13.38
C GLY A 155 12.65 -6.00 13.87
N THR A 156 13.74 -5.92 13.10
CA THR A 156 15.02 -6.51 13.50
C THR A 156 15.59 -5.90 14.80
N LEU A 157 15.50 -4.58 14.96
CA LEU A 157 15.95 -3.93 16.19
C LEU A 157 15.11 -4.35 17.40
N LEU A 158 13.79 -4.55 17.24
CA LEU A 158 12.94 -5.09 18.30
C LEU A 158 13.38 -6.49 18.73
N ARG A 159 13.72 -7.37 17.77
CA ARG A 159 14.30 -8.69 18.08
C ARG A 159 15.60 -8.56 18.89
N MET A 160 16.51 -7.67 18.45
CA MET A 160 17.77 -7.44 19.16
C MET A 160 17.53 -6.92 20.59
N LYS A 161 16.60 -5.97 20.77
CA LYS A 161 16.25 -5.43 22.09
C LYS A 161 15.62 -6.50 23.00
N GLY A 162 14.86 -7.43 22.41
CA GLY A 162 14.36 -8.61 23.11
C GLY A 162 15.48 -9.54 23.57
N ALA A 163 16.43 -9.82 22.69
CA ALA A 163 17.57 -10.69 22.99
C ALA A 163 18.54 -10.12 24.04
N THR A 164 18.68 -8.80 24.12
CA THR A 164 19.58 -8.13 25.08
C THR A 164 18.91 -7.68 26.37
N GLY A 165 17.57 -7.78 26.46
CA GLY A 165 16.81 -7.29 27.61
C GLY A 165 16.73 -5.75 27.70
N ASP A 166 16.98 -5.02 26.62
CA ASP A 166 16.82 -3.56 26.59
C ASP A 166 15.35 -3.16 26.38
N TRP A 167 14.56 -3.42 27.42
CA TRP A 167 13.12 -3.22 27.44
C TRP A 167 12.69 -1.77 27.24
N ARG A 168 13.49 -0.82 27.75
CA ARG A 168 13.17 0.60 27.73
C ARG A 168 13.19 1.13 26.31
N ASP A 169 14.27 0.87 25.58
CA ASP A 169 14.39 1.38 24.21
C ASP A 169 13.59 0.53 23.22
N GLY A 170 13.44 -0.78 23.47
CA GLY A 170 12.52 -1.63 22.71
C GLY A 170 11.07 -1.14 22.79
N SER A 171 10.58 -0.81 24.00
CA SER A 171 9.22 -0.28 24.18
C SER A 171 9.01 1.07 23.51
N LYS A 172 10.00 1.98 23.55
CA LYS A 172 9.92 3.28 22.84
C LYS A 172 9.86 3.08 21.34
N LEU A 173 10.69 2.18 20.82
CA LEU A 173 10.77 1.89 19.40
C LEU A 173 9.44 1.28 18.89
N LEU A 174 8.90 0.30 19.62
CA LEU A 174 7.60 -0.31 19.30
C LEU A 174 6.48 0.74 19.27
N LYS A 175 6.38 1.58 20.31
CA LYS A 175 5.39 2.68 20.37
C LYS A 175 5.46 3.61 19.17
N LYS A 176 6.67 4.01 18.79
CA LYS A 176 6.89 4.93 17.67
C LYS A 176 6.45 4.31 16.36
N ALA A 177 6.83 3.05 16.14
CA ALA A 177 6.61 2.37 14.87
C ALA A 177 5.18 1.85 14.68
N LEU A 178 4.43 1.57 15.76
CA LEU A 178 3.01 1.22 15.66
C LEU A 178 2.16 2.29 14.95
N LEU A 179 2.56 3.56 15.05
CA LEU A 179 1.89 4.66 14.35
C LEU A 179 2.07 4.58 12.82
N TRP A 180 3.02 3.78 12.33
CA TRP A 180 3.32 3.62 10.92
C TRP A 180 2.67 2.37 10.30
N THR A 181 2.02 1.52 11.09
CA THR A 181 1.49 0.25 10.59
C THR A 181 0.04 0.35 10.11
N ALA A 182 -0.70 1.36 10.58
CA ALA A 182 -2.06 1.61 10.13
C ALA A 182 -2.07 1.87 8.63
N ASN A 183 -2.81 1.06 7.87
CA ASN A 183 -3.01 1.18 6.43
C ASN A 183 -1.71 1.24 5.59
N PHE A 184 -0.60 0.70 6.11
CA PHE A 184 0.66 0.70 5.37
C PHE A 184 0.63 -0.36 4.25
N TRP A 185 0.86 0.09 3.01
CA TRP A 185 0.67 -0.75 1.82
C TRP A 185 1.74 -1.84 1.69
N ASP A 186 2.98 -1.59 2.10
CA ASP A 186 4.10 -2.51 1.90
C ASP A 186 4.01 -3.70 2.86
N GLN A 187 3.44 -4.80 2.37
CA GLN A 187 3.16 -5.99 3.17
C GLN A 187 4.44 -6.71 3.59
N GLU A 188 5.52 -6.63 2.80
CA GLU A 188 6.80 -7.23 3.16
C GLU A 188 7.38 -6.53 4.41
N LEU A 189 7.36 -5.20 4.44
CA LEU A 189 7.83 -4.45 5.60
C LEU A 189 6.96 -4.68 6.85
N LEU A 190 5.64 -4.76 6.68
CA LEU A 190 4.73 -5.12 7.78
C LEU A 190 5.03 -6.51 8.34
N PHE A 191 5.30 -7.50 7.48
CA PHE A 191 5.68 -8.84 7.90
C PHE A 191 6.89 -8.79 8.85
N TYR A 192 7.97 -8.12 8.45
CA TYR A 192 9.19 -8.02 9.27
C TYR A 192 8.97 -7.24 10.57
N PHE A 193 8.17 -6.18 10.53
CA PHE A 193 7.82 -5.43 11.73
C PHE A 193 7.04 -6.31 12.73
N TYR A 194 5.97 -6.96 12.29
CA TYR A 194 5.12 -7.76 13.16
C TYR A 194 5.87 -8.97 13.73
N LEU A 195 6.75 -9.58 12.91
CA LEU A 195 7.65 -10.64 13.37
C LEU A 195 8.55 -10.17 14.52
N GLY A 196 9.16 -8.99 14.36
CA GLY A 196 10.01 -8.41 15.40
C GLY A 196 9.25 -7.96 16.65
N ALA A 197 8.05 -7.40 16.47
CA ALA A 197 7.17 -7.01 17.57
C ALA A 197 6.71 -8.23 18.39
N ALA A 198 6.34 -9.33 17.73
CA ALA A 198 6.00 -10.59 18.39
C ALA A 198 7.18 -11.12 19.22
N SER A 199 8.36 -11.20 18.60
CA SER A 199 9.58 -11.66 19.28
C SER A 199 9.94 -10.78 20.50
N PHE A 200 9.84 -9.46 20.38
CA PHE A 200 10.06 -8.55 21.51
C PHE A 200 9.04 -8.73 22.63
N CYS A 201 7.75 -8.76 22.31
CA CYS A 201 6.69 -8.92 23.30
C CYS A 201 6.80 -10.27 24.02
N GLN A 202 7.19 -11.31 23.30
CA GLN A 202 7.43 -12.64 23.87
C GLN A 202 8.58 -12.62 24.87
N ALA A 203 9.74 -12.06 24.50
CA ALA A 203 10.88 -11.95 25.40
C ALA A 203 10.54 -11.07 26.62
N TYR A 204 9.84 -9.95 26.40
CA TYR A 204 9.38 -9.04 27.44
C TYR A 204 8.41 -9.72 28.42
N SER A 205 7.57 -10.65 27.94
CA SER A 205 6.56 -11.38 28.74
C SER A 205 7.17 -12.26 29.84
N ALA A 206 8.44 -12.64 29.71
CA ALA A 206 9.15 -13.43 30.72
C ALA A 206 9.32 -12.67 32.05
N GLU A 207 9.40 -11.34 31.98
CA GLU A 207 9.60 -10.46 33.16
C GLU A 207 8.40 -9.54 33.42
N HIS A 208 7.52 -9.34 32.44
CA HIS A 208 6.46 -8.35 32.48
C HIS A 208 5.16 -8.87 31.85
N THR A 209 4.08 -8.94 32.62
CA THR A 209 2.78 -9.41 32.11
C THR A 209 2.07 -8.38 31.23
N GLU A 210 2.34 -7.09 31.43
CA GLU A 210 1.67 -6.00 30.72
C GLU A 210 2.65 -5.02 30.09
N ILE A 211 2.31 -4.51 28.90
CA ILE A 211 3.04 -3.43 28.22
C ILE A 211 2.11 -2.26 27.92
N LYS A 212 2.57 -1.04 28.22
CA LYS A 212 1.83 0.18 27.87
C LYS A 212 2.15 0.60 26.45
N LEU A 213 1.15 0.70 25.57
CA LEU A 213 1.29 1.10 24.16
C LEU A 213 0.19 2.09 23.76
N PRO A 214 0.35 2.90 22.71
CA PRO A 214 -0.81 3.54 22.07
C PRO A 214 -1.81 2.47 21.56
N PRO A 215 -3.03 2.86 21.15
CA PRO A 215 -3.95 1.95 20.47
C PRO A 215 -3.23 1.16 19.37
N VAL A 216 -3.27 -0.18 19.48
CA VAL A 216 -2.65 -1.08 18.52
C VAL A 216 -3.63 -1.27 17.35
N PRO A 217 -3.31 -0.82 16.13
CA PRO A 217 -4.24 -0.89 15.00
C PRO A 217 -4.67 -2.34 14.71
N GLY A 218 -5.98 -2.59 14.66
CA GLY A 218 -6.53 -3.93 14.37
C GLY A 218 -6.47 -4.94 15.53
N PHE A 219 -6.13 -4.51 16.74
CA PHE A 219 -6.28 -5.30 17.97
C PHE A 219 -7.58 -4.90 18.70
N THR A 220 -8.51 -5.84 18.82
CA THR A 220 -9.88 -5.57 19.31
C THR A 220 -9.96 -5.33 20.81
N ASP A 221 -9.08 -5.97 21.58
CA ASP A 221 -9.01 -5.82 23.03
C ASP A 221 -8.19 -4.58 23.38
N CYS A 222 -8.78 -3.39 23.25
CA CYS A 222 -8.14 -2.13 23.62
C CYS A 222 -8.46 -1.79 25.09
N PRO A 223 -7.60 -2.12 26.06
CA PRO A 223 -7.87 -1.86 27.48
C PRO A 223 -7.88 -0.36 27.76
N LYS A 224 -8.81 0.09 28.62
CA LYS A 224 -9.03 1.51 28.95
C LYS A 224 -7.80 2.24 29.51
N ASN A 225 -6.82 1.51 30.05
CA ASN A 225 -5.57 2.03 30.62
C ASN A 225 -4.38 1.94 29.65
N SER A 226 -4.60 1.48 28.41
CA SER A 226 -3.56 1.26 27.40
C SER A 226 -2.47 0.26 27.82
N ALA A 227 -2.74 -0.58 28.84
CA ALA A 227 -1.85 -1.64 29.30
C ALA A 227 -2.36 -2.98 28.73
N TYR A 228 -1.63 -3.49 27.76
CA TYR A 228 -1.98 -4.70 27.02
C TYR A 228 -1.30 -5.91 27.64
N ASP A 229 -1.99 -7.05 27.64
CA ASP A 229 -1.39 -8.33 28.00
C ASP A 229 -0.32 -8.72 26.97
N CYS A 230 0.90 -9.00 27.44
CA CYS A 230 2.04 -9.27 26.58
C CYS A 230 1.89 -10.57 25.79
N ALA A 231 1.24 -11.59 26.36
CA ALA A 231 1.05 -12.88 25.69
C ALA A 231 0.00 -12.76 24.57
N ALA A 232 -1.11 -12.07 24.83
CA ALA A 232 -2.13 -11.78 23.83
C ALA A 232 -1.58 -10.93 22.68
N LEU A 233 -0.78 -9.90 22.98
CA LEU A 233 -0.12 -9.09 21.94
C LEU A 233 0.89 -9.90 21.13
N THR A 234 1.67 -10.76 21.79
CA THR A 234 2.61 -11.66 21.11
C THR A 234 1.88 -12.52 20.09
N GLN A 235 0.79 -13.17 20.51
CA GLN A 235 -0.02 -14.02 19.64
C GLN A 235 -0.63 -13.24 18.48
N TRP A 236 -1.11 -12.02 18.74
CA TRP A 236 -1.69 -11.19 17.70
C TRP A 236 -0.65 -10.73 16.67
N PHE A 237 0.48 -10.17 17.09
CA PHE A 237 1.56 -9.78 16.18
C PHE A 237 2.06 -10.99 15.37
N TRP A 238 2.17 -12.15 16.01
CA TRP A 238 2.53 -13.40 15.34
C TRP A 238 1.52 -13.76 14.25
N SER A 239 0.22 -13.75 14.57
CA SER A 239 -0.85 -14.06 13.62
C SER A 239 -0.83 -13.12 12.40
N ARG A 240 -0.51 -11.84 12.58
CA ARG A 240 -0.36 -10.88 11.47
C ARG A 240 0.83 -11.19 10.58
N ALA A 241 1.98 -11.53 11.16
CA ALA A 241 3.13 -11.98 10.38
C ALA A 241 2.83 -13.29 9.64
N GLU A 242 2.15 -14.24 10.27
CA GLU A 242 1.74 -15.51 9.66
C GLU A 242 0.76 -15.31 8.50
N GLU A 243 -0.28 -14.49 8.68
CA GLU A 243 -1.27 -14.16 7.66
C GLU A 243 -0.63 -13.54 6.42
N ILE A 244 0.21 -12.52 6.61
CA ILE A 244 0.93 -11.87 5.51
C ILE A 244 1.88 -12.86 4.82
N GLY A 245 2.68 -13.59 5.60
CA GLY A 245 3.62 -14.58 5.07
C GLY A 245 2.94 -15.68 4.26
N ALA A 246 1.79 -16.17 4.73
CA ALA A 246 1.01 -17.18 4.04
C ALA A 246 0.44 -16.68 2.69
N ARG A 247 0.08 -15.40 2.58
CA ARG A 247 -0.33 -14.79 1.31
C ARG A 247 0.83 -14.74 0.33
N PHE A 248 2.03 -14.37 0.78
CA PHE A 248 3.24 -14.39 -0.06
C PHE A 248 3.62 -15.80 -0.50
N ASP A 249 3.67 -16.77 0.40
CA ASP A 249 4.03 -18.15 0.09
C ASP A 249 3.04 -18.77 -0.91
N ARG A 250 1.73 -18.50 -0.72
CA ARG A 250 0.69 -18.94 -1.66
C ARG A 250 0.89 -18.32 -3.04
N ARG A 251 1.15 -17.00 -3.10
CA ARG A 251 1.37 -16.29 -4.36
C ARG A 251 2.64 -16.76 -5.07
N ASN A 252 3.71 -17.03 -4.34
CA ASN A 252 5.00 -17.40 -4.91
C ASN A 252 5.15 -18.91 -5.19
N GLY A 253 4.29 -19.75 -4.60
CA GLY A 253 4.40 -21.20 -4.70
C GLY A 253 5.56 -21.81 -3.93
N CYS A 254 6.19 -21.07 -3.00
CA CYS A 254 7.34 -21.50 -2.21
C CYS A 254 7.17 -21.15 -0.72
N PRO A 255 7.73 -21.90 0.23
CA PRO A 255 7.50 -21.72 1.66
C PRO A 255 8.45 -20.69 2.32
N ASN A 256 8.91 -19.68 1.58
CA ASN A 256 9.98 -18.76 2.01
C ASN A 256 9.66 -18.06 3.34
N TYR A 257 8.44 -17.55 3.50
CA TYR A 257 8.00 -16.84 4.71
C TYR A 257 7.68 -17.82 5.84
N ARG A 258 7.04 -18.95 5.53
CA ARG A 258 6.74 -20.02 6.51
C ARG A 258 8.01 -20.62 7.11
N GLU A 259 9.03 -20.92 6.31
CA GLU A 259 10.29 -21.45 6.84
C GLU A 259 11.01 -20.42 7.70
N ARG A 260 10.91 -19.13 7.37
CA ARG A 260 11.42 -18.03 8.21
C ARG A 260 10.71 -17.98 9.56
N LEU A 261 9.38 -18.09 9.60
CA LEU A 261 8.61 -18.17 10.85
C LEU A 261 9.00 -19.42 11.68
N LYS A 262 9.15 -20.58 11.05
CA LYS A 262 9.54 -21.83 11.73
C LYS A 262 10.91 -21.77 12.40
N ARG A 263 11.91 -21.17 11.76
CA ARG A 263 13.25 -21.03 12.34
C ARG A 263 13.21 -20.30 13.69
N LEU A 264 12.27 -19.38 13.85
CA LEU A 264 12.11 -18.56 15.06
C LEU A 264 11.27 -19.27 16.15
N LEU A 265 10.37 -20.17 15.76
CA LEU A 265 9.61 -21.03 16.68
C LEU A 265 10.49 -22.10 17.34
N ASN A 266 11.52 -22.58 16.65
CA ASN A 266 12.38 -23.67 17.14
C ASN A 266 13.34 -23.24 18.28
N ASP A 267 13.42 -21.96 18.60
CA ASP A 267 14.17 -21.41 19.75
C ASP A 267 13.30 -21.21 21.01
N LEU A 268 12.03 -21.63 20.99
CA LEU A 268 11.13 -21.55 22.14
C LEU A 268 11.24 -22.79 23.03
N PRO A 269 11.13 -22.65 24.37
CA PRO A 269 10.93 -23.82 25.22
C PRO A 269 9.61 -24.49 24.83
N GLN A 270 9.71 -25.72 24.31
CA GLN A 270 8.57 -26.58 24.06
C GLN A 270 7.95 -26.96 25.40
N ASN A 271 6.81 -26.39 25.74
CA ASN A 271 5.92 -27.02 26.72
C ASN A 271 5.05 -28.03 25.97
N GLU A 272 5.31 -29.30 26.24
CA GLU A 272 4.54 -30.45 25.80
C GLU A 272 3.12 -30.47 26.39
N GLU A 273 2.23 -31.08 25.58
CA GLU A 273 0.92 -31.68 25.87
C GLU A 273 -0.26 -30.72 26.16
N THR A 274 -1.38 -30.79 25.42
CA THR A 274 -2.18 -32.01 25.28
C THR A 274 -3.12 -31.97 24.05
N SER A 275 -3.22 -33.11 23.37
CA SER A 275 -4.24 -33.44 22.38
C SER A 275 -5.55 -33.87 23.07
N MET A 276 -6.68 -33.26 22.73
CA MET A 276 -8.01 -33.87 22.78
C MET A 276 -8.93 -33.26 21.69
N VAL A 277 -9.75 -34.11 21.08
CA VAL A 277 -10.50 -33.91 19.82
C VAL A 277 -11.95 -33.44 20.05
N ALA A 278 -12.50 -32.74 19.03
CA ALA A 278 -13.92 -32.52 18.64
C ALA A 278 -14.64 -31.23 19.14
N PRO A 279 -15.61 -30.65 18.38
CA PRO A 279 -16.29 -31.18 17.19
C PRO A 279 -16.20 -30.32 15.90
N GLU A 280 -16.43 -30.97 14.76
CA GLU A 280 -16.94 -30.32 13.54
C GLU A 280 -18.30 -29.68 13.85
N GLN A 281 -18.35 -28.35 14.02
CA GLN A 281 -19.58 -27.58 13.88
C GLN A 281 -19.25 -26.21 13.29
N GLY A 282 -19.60 -26.04 12.01
CA GLY A 282 -19.88 -24.77 11.32
C GLY A 282 -18.90 -23.62 11.52
N GLN A 283 -17.81 -23.59 10.75
CA GLN A 283 -17.12 -22.33 10.49
C GLN A 283 -18.01 -21.46 9.59
N GLN A 284 -18.69 -20.49 10.19
CA GLN A 284 -19.01 -19.25 9.50
C GLN A 284 -17.72 -18.43 9.45
N GLU A 285 -17.17 -18.31 8.24
CA GLU A 285 -16.18 -17.29 7.90
C GLU A 285 -16.75 -15.92 8.31
N SER A 286 -16.16 -15.25 9.30
CA SER A 286 -16.33 -13.79 9.42
C SER A 286 -15.19 -13.13 8.65
N GLY A 287 -15.34 -13.06 7.32
CA GLY A 287 -14.64 -12.05 6.55
C GLY A 287 -14.96 -10.67 7.13
N CYS A 288 -13.99 -9.75 7.11
CA CYS A 288 -14.28 -8.35 7.39
C CYS A 288 -15.36 -7.94 6.38
N GLN A 289 -16.60 -7.77 6.85
CA GLN A 289 -17.68 -7.38 5.96
C GLN A 289 -17.34 -5.99 5.43
N PRO A 290 -17.47 -5.75 4.12
CA PRO A 290 -17.19 -4.45 3.55
C PRO A 290 -18.03 -3.39 4.27
N GLU A 291 -17.47 -2.21 4.48
CA GLU A 291 -18.24 -1.07 4.97
C GLU A 291 -19.34 -0.77 3.94
N VAL A 292 -20.58 -0.81 4.40
CA VAL A 292 -21.78 -0.58 3.58
C VAL A 292 -22.69 0.42 4.28
N TYR A 293 -23.46 1.15 3.47
CA TYR A 293 -24.57 1.94 4.00
C TYR A 293 -25.59 1.03 4.68
N THR A 294 -26.27 1.57 5.68
CA THR A 294 -27.56 1.02 6.12
C THR A 294 -28.61 1.19 5.01
N ASP A 295 -29.68 0.40 5.03
CA ASP A 295 -30.74 0.49 4.03
C ASP A 295 -31.33 1.91 3.93
N GLU A 296 -31.52 2.58 5.09
CA GLU A 296 -32.04 3.96 5.16
C GLU A 296 -31.06 5.00 4.60
N GLU A 297 -29.75 4.83 4.84
CA GLU A 297 -28.73 5.69 4.23
C GLU A 297 -28.64 5.45 2.72
N LEU A 298 -28.67 4.20 2.27
CA LEU A 298 -28.63 3.84 0.86
C LEU A 298 -29.80 4.48 0.10
N GLU A 299 -31.03 4.34 0.61
CA GLU A 299 -32.22 4.99 0.05
C GLU A 299 -32.04 6.51 -0.04
N ALA A 300 -31.52 7.16 1.02
CA ALA A 300 -31.29 8.60 1.02
C ALA A 300 -30.25 9.04 -0.04
N VAL A 301 -29.16 8.27 -0.21
CA VAL A 301 -28.15 8.55 -1.23
C VAL A 301 -28.70 8.31 -2.64
N GLU A 302 -29.44 7.23 -2.86
CA GLU A 302 -30.09 6.94 -4.14
C GLU A 302 -31.08 8.05 -4.53
N GLU A 303 -31.98 8.45 -3.62
CA GLU A 303 -32.93 9.55 -3.84
C GLU A 303 -32.20 10.86 -4.14
N HIS A 304 -31.11 11.15 -3.43
CA HIS A 304 -30.29 12.33 -3.70
C HIS A 304 -29.68 12.27 -5.10
N ILE A 305 -29.12 11.12 -5.50
CA ILE A 305 -28.54 10.94 -6.83
C ILE A 305 -29.59 11.12 -7.93
N GLU A 306 -30.76 10.49 -7.79
CA GLU A 306 -31.82 10.58 -8.79
C GLU A 306 -32.37 11.99 -8.92
N LYS A 307 -32.57 12.68 -7.79
CA LYS A 307 -33.02 14.07 -7.76
C LYS A 307 -32.00 15.02 -8.39
N CYS A 308 -30.72 14.81 -8.11
CA CYS A 308 -29.67 15.74 -8.49
C CYS A 308 -29.09 15.51 -9.88
N PHE A 309 -28.90 14.26 -10.27
CA PHE A 309 -28.23 13.92 -11.52
C PHE A 309 -29.20 13.33 -12.52
N GLY A 310 -30.23 12.61 -12.07
CA GLY A 310 -31.23 11.94 -12.90
C GLY A 310 -31.29 10.44 -12.62
N PRO A 311 -32.24 9.72 -13.25
CA PRO A 311 -32.48 8.31 -12.98
C PRO A 311 -31.27 7.44 -13.32
N VAL A 312 -30.97 6.47 -12.46
CA VAL A 312 -29.87 5.52 -12.67
C VAL A 312 -30.28 4.51 -13.75
N GLU A 313 -29.54 4.48 -14.86
CA GLU A 313 -29.82 3.55 -15.97
C GLU A 313 -29.13 2.21 -15.76
N THR A 314 -27.87 2.24 -15.32
CA THR A 314 -27.03 1.05 -15.19
C THR A 314 -26.18 1.17 -13.95
N VAL A 315 -26.02 0.05 -13.24
CA VAL A 315 -25.08 -0.07 -12.14
C VAL A 315 -23.95 -0.99 -12.58
N LEU A 316 -22.72 -0.48 -12.55
CA LEU A 316 -21.53 -1.29 -12.79
C LEU A 316 -21.08 -1.88 -11.45
N HIS A 317 -21.58 -3.08 -11.17
CA HIS A 317 -21.33 -3.74 -9.90
C HIS A 317 -19.86 -4.09 -9.69
N GLU A 318 -19.40 -3.89 -8.47
CA GLU A 318 -18.11 -4.41 -8.05
C GLU A 318 -18.18 -5.91 -7.76
N LEU A 319 -17.39 -6.69 -8.50
CA LEU A 319 -17.41 -8.16 -8.40
C LEU A 319 -16.77 -8.69 -7.10
N VAL A 320 -15.83 -7.93 -6.51
CA VAL A 320 -15.10 -8.31 -5.29
C VAL A 320 -14.86 -7.05 -4.46
N SER A 321 -15.34 -7.04 -3.22
CA SER A 321 -15.27 -5.87 -2.33
C SER A 321 -14.47 -6.20 -1.07
N PRO A 322 -13.16 -5.91 -1.06
CA PRO A 322 -12.27 -6.25 0.05
C PRO A 322 -12.36 -5.27 1.24
N ASP A 323 -12.85 -4.05 1.02
CA ASP A 323 -12.83 -2.93 1.97
C ASP A 323 -14.19 -2.20 2.03
N ILE A 324 -14.58 -1.57 0.93
CA ILE A 324 -15.89 -0.99 0.65
C ILE A 324 -16.47 -1.66 -0.58
N HIS A 325 -17.80 -1.70 -0.68
CA HIS A 325 -18.49 -2.10 -1.90
C HIS A 325 -18.75 -0.87 -2.76
N VAL A 326 -17.93 -0.63 -3.78
CA VAL A 326 -18.04 0.56 -4.64
C VAL A 326 -18.64 0.19 -5.98
N ASP A 327 -19.94 0.38 -6.07
CA ASP A 327 -20.64 0.36 -7.34
C ASP A 327 -20.48 1.69 -8.07
N ILE A 328 -20.54 1.63 -9.40
CA ILE A 328 -20.59 2.85 -10.21
C ILE A 328 -21.98 2.99 -10.81
N TYR A 329 -22.70 4.00 -10.34
CA TYR A 329 -24.02 4.37 -10.82
C TYR A 329 -23.85 5.18 -12.10
N VAL A 330 -24.53 4.75 -13.16
CA VAL A 330 -24.48 5.38 -14.48
C VAL A 330 -25.82 6.05 -14.74
N VAL A 331 -25.81 7.39 -14.72
CA VAL A 331 -26.94 8.21 -15.16
C VAL A 331 -26.68 8.59 -16.62
N ALA A 332 -27.56 8.16 -17.53
CA ALA A 332 -27.39 8.38 -18.95
C ALA A 332 -27.72 9.82 -19.41
N PRO A 333 -27.28 10.21 -20.63
CA PRO A 333 -27.71 11.45 -21.24
C PRO A 333 -29.24 11.56 -21.33
N SER A 334 -29.76 12.76 -21.12
CA SER A 334 -31.16 13.11 -21.35
C SER A 334 -31.26 14.27 -22.36
N GLU A 335 -32.47 14.64 -22.77
CA GLU A 335 -32.69 15.75 -23.71
C GLU A 335 -32.10 17.08 -23.18
N ASP A 336 -32.19 17.31 -21.87
CA ASP A 336 -31.67 18.51 -21.21
C ASP A 336 -30.18 18.40 -20.84
N ARG A 337 -29.60 17.20 -20.95
CA ARG A 337 -28.25 16.89 -20.44
C ARG A 337 -27.53 15.88 -21.32
N ASN A 338 -26.74 16.38 -22.26
CA ASN A 338 -26.06 15.53 -23.25
C ASN A 338 -24.70 14.96 -22.77
N TYR A 339 -24.67 14.33 -21.59
CA TYR A 339 -23.50 13.65 -21.03
C TYR A 339 -23.93 12.55 -20.04
N TYR A 340 -23.08 11.54 -19.88
CA TYR A 340 -23.18 10.55 -18.80
C TYR A 340 -22.67 11.15 -17.49
N THR A 341 -23.26 10.77 -16.37
CA THR A 341 -22.68 10.98 -15.04
C THR A 341 -22.45 9.63 -14.40
N LEU A 342 -21.18 9.34 -14.10
CA LEU A 342 -20.79 8.18 -13.32
C LEU A 342 -20.57 8.64 -11.89
N LEU A 343 -21.26 8.01 -10.95
CA LEU A 343 -21.14 8.30 -9.53
C LEU A 343 -20.67 7.05 -8.79
N THR A 344 -19.78 7.22 -7.81
CA THR A 344 -19.56 6.16 -6.84
C THR A 344 -20.81 6.01 -5.98
N MET A 345 -21.12 4.76 -5.63
CA MET A 345 -22.07 4.38 -4.61
C MET A 345 -21.36 3.43 -3.66
N GLY A 346 -21.14 3.87 -2.43
CA GLY A 346 -20.52 3.09 -1.36
C GLY A 346 -19.18 3.65 -0.88
N MET A 347 -18.63 4.67 -1.53
CA MET A 347 -17.43 5.36 -1.01
C MET A 347 -17.75 6.05 0.32
N GLY A 348 -18.90 6.72 0.40
CA GLY A 348 -19.29 7.45 1.60
C GLY A 348 -19.79 6.55 2.73
N ALA A 349 -19.83 5.22 2.55
CA ALA A 349 -20.01 4.29 3.68
C ALA A 349 -18.81 4.39 4.63
N HIS A 350 -17.63 4.67 4.08
CA HIS A 350 -16.42 4.88 4.85
C HIS A 350 -16.31 6.30 5.39
N ARG A 351 -15.99 6.42 6.69
CA ARG A 351 -15.64 7.70 7.32
C ARG A 351 -14.15 7.97 7.18
N MET A 352 -13.81 8.94 6.34
CA MET A 352 -12.46 9.43 6.07
C MET A 352 -11.83 10.10 7.30
N ASN A 353 -10.50 10.05 7.38
CA ASN A 353 -9.74 10.63 8.49
C ASN A 353 -9.53 12.15 8.30
N VAL A 354 -10.53 12.93 8.67
CA VAL A 354 -10.50 14.41 8.60
C VAL A 354 -9.85 15.00 9.86
N PRO A 355 -8.95 15.99 9.75
CA PRO A 355 -8.39 16.71 10.89
C PRO A 355 -9.49 17.28 11.80
N LYS A 356 -9.33 17.15 13.12
CA LYS A 356 -10.35 17.56 14.11
C LYS A 356 -10.70 19.04 14.04
N GLU A 357 -9.76 19.86 13.57
CA GLU A 357 -9.93 21.30 13.33
C GLU A 357 -10.97 21.60 12.24
N LEU A 358 -11.28 20.62 11.38
CA LEU A 358 -12.23 20.73 10.28
C LEU A 358 -13.55 19.99 10.55
N ALA A 359 -13.77 19.46 11.76
CA ALA A 359 -14.97 18.70 12.11
C ALA A 359 -16.28 19.51 11.96
N GLU A 360 -16.21 20.86 12.00
CA GLU A 360 -17.38 21.72 11.78
C GLU A 360 -17.90 21.67 10.33
N TYR A 361 -17.07 21.25 9.38
CA TYR A 361 -17.39 21.22 7.95
C TYR A 361 -17.97 19.89 7.47
N LYS A 362 -18.08 18.87 8.35
CA LYS A 362 -18.64 17.54 8.06
C LYS A 362 -18.07 16.88 6.79
N LEU A 363 -16.74 16.82 6.68
CA LEU A 363 -16.04 16.34 5.48
C LEU A 363 -15.71 14.85 5.52
N GLU A 364 -16.21 14.12 6.53
CA GLU A 364 -15.83 12.75 6.82
C GLU A 364 -16.36 11.75 5.79
N ARG A 365 -17.37 12.10 4.99
CA ARG A 365 -17.97 11.19 4.01
C ARG A 365 -18.09 11.87 2.66
N ALA A 366 -17.81 11.13 1.59
CA ALA A 366 -17.87 11.65 0.24
C ALA A 366 -18.26 10.60 -0.80
N GLU A 367 -18.90 11.07 -1.87
CA GLU A 367 -19.08 10.35 -3.13
C GLU A 367 -18.47 11.18 -4.27
N LEU A 368 -17.99 10.49 -5.31
CA LEU A 368 -17.31 11.09 -6.45
C LEU A 368 -18.17 10.96 -7.71
N ALA A 369 -18.19 12.02 -8.50
CA ALA A 369 -18.83 12.06 -9.79
C ALA A 369 -17.82 12.37 -10.90
N VAL A 370 -17.98 11.73 -12.06
CA VAL A 370 -17.30 12.12 -13.31
C VAL A 370 -18.33 12.25 -14.43
N ALA A 371 -18.27 13.35 -15.18
CA ALA A 371 -19.16 13.58 -16.32
C ALA A 371 -18.43 13.20 -17.61
N LEU A 372 -19.02 12.31 -18.41
CA LEU A 372 -18.44 11.80 -19.65
C LEU A 372 -19.31 12.17 -20.86
N PRO A 373 -18.71 12.42 -22.05
CA PRO A 373 -19.46 12.71 -23.27
C PRO A 373 -20.53 11.66 -23.58
N ALA A 374 -21.63 12.06 -24.21
CA ALA A 374 -22.72 11.14 -24.57
C ALA A 374 -22.32 10.03 -25.55
N ASP A 375 -21.18 10.16 -26.24
CA ASP A 375 -20.59 9.15 -27.12
C ASP A 375 -19.54 8.27 -26.42
N TRP A 376 -19.35 8.41 -25.10
CA TRP A 376 -18.46 7.55 -24.33
C TRP A 376 -18.98 6.11 -24.28
N LYS A 377 -18.11 5.13 -24.55
CA LYS A 377 -18.53 3.73 -24.66
C LYS A 377 -18.45 3.00 -23.33
N LEU A 378 -19.61 2.71 -22.73
CA LEU A 378 -19.73 2.04 -21.42
C LEU A 378 -20.21 0.58 -21.50
N ASN A 379 -20.39 0.02 -22.71
CA ASN A 379 -20.75 -1.39 -22.87
C ASN A 379 -19.59 -2.33 -22.46
N GLN A 380 -19.92 -3.56 -22.08
CA GLN A 380 -18.96 -4.54 -21.54
C GLN A 380 -17.74 -4.81 -22.45
N GLU A 381 -17.90 -4.75 -23.76
CA GLU A 381 -16.81 -4.96 -24.72
C GLU A 381 -15.86 -3.76 -24.75
N SER A 382 -16.41 -2.54 -24.74
CA SER A 382 -15.61 -1.30 -24.87
C SER A 382 -14.83 -0.99 -23.59
N ILE A 383 -15.37 -1.33 -22.42
CA ILE A 383 -14.68 -1.10 -21.13
C ILE A 383 -13.50 -2.05 -20.88
N GLN A 384 -13.21 -2.99 -21.79
CA GLN A 384 -11.95 -3.75 -21.76
C GLN A 384 -10.76 -2.93 -22.28
N ASP A 385 -11.02 -1.77 -22.90
CA ASP A 385 -10.01 -0.89 -23.46
C ASP A 385 -9.82 0.35 -22.56
N GLU A 386 -8.56 0.62 -22.20
CA GLU A 386 -8.21 1.71 -21.28
C GLU A 386 -8.67 3.08 -21.79
N ARG A 387 -8.83 3.27 -23.11
CA ARG A 387 -9.35 4.51 -23.70
C ARG A 387 -10.73 4.88 -23.18
N TRP A 388 -11.55 3.89 -22.80
CA TRP A 388 -12.89 4.07 -22.26
C TRP A 388 -12.97 3.77 -20.76
N TYR A 389 -12.10 2.89 -20.25
CA TYR A 389 -12.16 2.40 -18.87
C TYR A 389 -11.53 3.35 -17.83
N TRP A 390 -10.56 4.17 -18.24
CA TRP A 390 -9.77 4.97 -17.28
C TRP A 390 -10.60 5.83 -16.30
N PRO A 391 -11.76 6.43 -16.64
CA PRO A 391 -12.55 7.19 -15.67
C PRO A 391 -13.17 6.30 -14.58
N ILE A 392 -13.60 5.08 -14.94
CA ILE A 392 -14.12 4.09 -13.98
C ILE A 392 -12.99 3.66 -13.05
N ARG A 393 -11.82 3.35 -13.61
CA ARG A 393 -10.62 3.00 -12.83
C ARG A 393 -10.22 4.14 -11.88
N LEU A 394 -10.29 5.39 -12.36
CA LEU A 394 -9.99 6.58 -11.55
C LEU A 394 -10.96 6.70 -10.37
N LEU A 395 -12.27 6.61 -10.60
CA LEU A 395 -13.27 6.65 -9.52
C LEU A 395 -13.01 5.56 -8.47
N LYS A 396 -12.79 4.32 -8.90
CA LYS A 396 -12.51 3.19 -8.01
C LYS A 396 -11.21 3.35 -7.21
N ALA A 397 -10.17 3.92 -7.84
CA ALA A 397 -8.92 4.22 -7.17
C ALA A 397 -9.09 5.32 -6.11
N LEU A 398 -9.87 6.35 -6.41
CA LEU A 398 -10.12 7.46 -5.49
C LEU A 398 -11.06 7.11 -4.35
N ALA A 399 -12.05 6.26 -4.59
CA ALA A 399 -12.92 5.77 -3.53
C ALA A 399 -12.15 5.04 -2.42
N ARG A 400 -11.05 4.36 -2.80
CA ARG A 400 -10.19 3.62 -1.87
C ARG A 400 -9.04 4.44 -1.31
N LEU A 401 -8.75 5.60 -1.88
CA LEU A 401 -7.62 6.43 -1.46
C LEU A 401 -7.70 6.84 0.02
N PRO A 402 -8.86 7.26 0.57
CA PRO A 402 -9.02 7.56 1.99
C PRO A 402 -8.71 6.37 2.90
N ILE A 403 -9.12 5.17 2.49
CA ILE A 403 -8.91 3.92 3.23
C ILE A 403 -7.44 3.54 3.20
N VAL A 404 -6.87 3.45 1.98
CA VAL A 404 -5.50 2.96 1.74
C VAL A 404 -4.45 3.88 2.37
N ASN A 405 -4.70 5.19 2.41
CA ASN A 405 -3.73 6.16 2.91
C ASN A 405 -4.13 6.79 4.26
N ASP A 406 -5.18 6.31 4.91
CA ASP A 406 -5.77 6.91 6.13
C ASP A 406 -5.91 8.44 6.02
N THR A 407 -6.55 8.87 4.95
CA THR A 407 -6.63 10.28 4.55
C THR A 407 -8.08 10.66 4.22
N TRP A 408 -8.26 11.84 3.65
CA TRP A 408 -9.56 12.38 3.28
C TRP A 408 -9.49 13.12 1.95
N LEU A 409 -10.62 13.17 1.27
CA LEU A 409 -10.80 13.86 0.00
C LEU A 409 -11.80 15.00 0.18
N ALA A 410 -11.42 16.18 -0.29
CA ALA A 410 -12.30 17.33 -0.32
C ALA A 410 -11.99 18.24 -1.51
N TRP A 411 -12.79 19.30 -1.63
CA TRP A 411 -12.62 20.34 -2.63
C TRP A 411 -11.16 20.84 -2.71
N GLY A 412 -10.66 20.99 -3.93
CA GLY A 412 -9.31 21.46 -4.21
C GLY A 412 -8.20 20.41 -4.04
N HIS A 413 -8.50 19.21 -3.53
CA HIS A 413 -7.53 18.12 -3.49
C HIS A 413 -7.21 17.62 -4.90
N THR A 414 -5.96 17.22 -5.09
CA THR A 414 -5.38 16.81 -6.37
C THR A 414 -4.53 15.58 -6.20
N MET A 415 -4.47 14.70 -7.19
CA MET A 415 -3.49 13.62 -7.25
C MET A 415 -2.93 13.50 -8.66
N ASP A 416 -1.64 13.20 -8.71
CA ASP A 416 -0.90 12.93 -9.93
C ASP A 416 -0.91 11.43 -10.25
N ASN A 417 -1.36 11.06 -11.45
CA ASN A 417 -1.28 9.68 -11.95
C ASN A 417 0.12 9.35 -12.51
N THR A 418 1.07 10.29 -12.46
CA THR A 418 2.47 10.26 -12.95
C THR A 418 2.62 10.12 -14.47
N ARG A 419 1.68 9.45 -15.13
CA ARG A 419 1.52 9.24 -16.57
C ARG A 419 0.10 9.58 -17.02
N PRO A 420 -0.13 9.82 -18.33
CA PRO A 420 -1.48 10.02 -18.83
C PRO A 420 -2.42 8.86 -18.51
N PHE A 421 -3.73 9.13 -18.36
CA PHE A 421 -4.72 8.13 -17.97
C PHE A 421 -4.91 7.03 -19.00
N ALA A 422 -4.79 7.37 -20.29
CA ALA A 422 -4.87 6.45 -21.43
C ALA A 422 -4.04 7.01 -22.60
N GLU A 423 -3.76 6.18 -23.61
CA GLU A 423 -2.92 6.56 -24.76
C GLU A 423 -3.51 7.69 -25.61
N ASN A 424 -4.83 7.89 -25.58
CA ASN A 424 -5.56 8.88 -26.38
C ASN A 424 -5.74 10.24 -25.68
N THR A 425 -5.05 10.48 -24.57
CA THR A 425 -5.14 11.72 -23.79
C THR A 425 -3.80 12.06 -23.15
N GLU A 426 -3.52 13.35 -22.93
CA GLU A 426 -2.38 13.79 -22.10
C GLU A 426 -2.81 14.15 -20.67
N LEU A 427 -4.10 14.03 -20.34
CA LEU A 427 -4.61 14.22 -18.98
C LEU A 427 -3.98 13.17 -18.06
N CYS A 428 -3.36 13.61 -16.97
CA CYS A 428 -2.53 12.76 -16.12
C CYS A 428 -2.72 13.02 -14.61
N ALA A 429 -3.63 13.90 -14.23
CA ALA A 429 -3.92 14.23 -12.84
C ALA A 429 -5.40 14.59 -12.71
N PHE A 430 -5.87 14.90 -11.51
CA PHE A 430 -7.21 15.51 -11.33
C PHE A 430 -7.19 16.56 -10.21
N ILE A 431 -8.27 17.34 -10.17
CA ILE A 431 -8.69 18.15 -9.03
C ILE A 431 -10.15 17.82 -8.67
N LEU A 432 -10.48 17.87 -7.39
CA LEU A 432 -11.86 17.77 -6.90
C LEU A 432 -12.50 19.15 -6.85
N ALA A 433 -13.64 19.30 -7.50
CA ALA A 433 -14.53 20.45 -7.38
C ALA A 433 -15.87 20.01 -6.75
N GLY A 434 -16.74 20.95 -6.40
CA GLY A 434 -18.11 20.60 -6.00
C GLY A 434 -18.85 19.91 -7.16
N ALA A 435 -19.67 18.90 -6.85
CA ALA A 435 -20.46 18.20 -7.87
C ALA A 435 -21.27 19.16 -8.75
N GLN A 436 -21.30 18.84 -10.05
CA GLN A 436 -21.93 19.68 -11.06
C GLN A 436 -23.31 19.11 -11.38
N SER A 437 -24.35 19.90 -11.08
CA SER A 437 -25.75 19.55 -11.34
C SER A 437 -26.54 20.81 -11.71
N PRO A 438 -27.58 20.70 -12.57
CA PRO A 438 -28.51 21.79 -12.80
C PRO A 438 -29.43 22.07 -11.61
N VAL A 439 -29.48 21.17 -10.62
CA VAL A 439 -30.29 21.29 -9.40
C VAL A 439 -29.42 21.88 -8.28
N GLU A 440 -29.94 22.89 -7.58
CA GLU A 440 -29.25 23.49 -6.44
C GLU A 440 -29.17 22.52 -5.24
N GLY A 441 -28.08 22.58 -4.48
CA GLY A 441 -27.89 21.79 -3.26
C GLY A 441 -27.33 20.38 -3.47
N CYS A 442 -26.92 20.02 -4.68
CA CYS A 442 -26.47 18.65 -4.98
C CYS A 442 -25.08 18.27 -4.50
N GLN A 443 -24.35 19.21 -3.89
CA GLN A 443 -23.01 19.00 -3.35
C GLN A 443 -23.03 18.28 -1.99
N VAL A 444 -24.18 18.23 -1.31
CA VAL A 444 -24.30 17.62 0.01
C VAL A 444 -25.61 16.83 0.10
N CYS A 445 -25.52 15.56 0.47
CA CYS A 445 -26.67 14.73 0.85
C CYS A 445 -26.72 14.63 2.37
N THR A 446 -27.86 15.02 2.97
CA THR A 446 -28.09 14.84 4.42
C THR A 446 -28.68 13.45 4.66
N LEU A 447 -28.04 12.67 5.51
CA LEU A 447 -28.46 11.34 5.90
C LEU A 447 -29.54 11.38 7.00
N PRO A 448 -30.31 10.28 7.22
CA PRO A 448 -31.38 10.23 8.21
C PRO A 448 -30.94 10.54 9.65
N ASP A 449 -29.68 10.25 9.99
CA ASP A 449 -29.09 10.54 11.30
C ASP A 449 -28.58 11.99 11.46
N GLY A 450 -28.68 12.80 10.40
CA GLY A 450 -28.22 14.19 10.34
C GLY A 450 -26.75 14.38 9.94
N ASP A 451 -26.06 13.29 9.62
CA ASP A 451 -24.73 13.31 9.01
C ASP A 451 -24.81 13.70 7.53
N GLU A 452 -23.66 14.00 6.91
CA GLU A 452 -23.62 14.54 5.54
C GLU A 452 -22.61 13.78 4.66
N ILE A 453 -22.99 13.56 3.41
CA ILE A 453 -22.13 13.02 2.36
C ILE A 453 -21.86 14.13 1.34
N ASN A 454 -20.58 14.44 1.13
CA ASN A 454 -20.14 15.45 0.18
C ASN A 454 -19.97 14.86 -1.22
N PHE A 455 -20.56 15.48 -2.24
CA PHE A 455 -20.42 15.06 -3.62
C PHE A 455 -19.38 15.91 -4.34
N TYR A 456 -18.32 15.28 -4.85
CA TYR A 456 -17.25 15.97 -5.57
C TYR A 456 -17.19 15.57 -7.04
N GLN A 457 -17.05 16.56 -7.91
CA GLN A 457 -16.74 16.39 -9.32
C GLN A 457 -15.25 16.15 -9.49
N VAL A 458 -14.88 15.00 -10.08
CA VAL A 458 -13.51 14.73 -10.53
C VAL A 458 -13.28 15.46 -11.86
N LEU A 459 -12.31 16.38 -11.87
CA LEU A 459 -11.89 17.14 -13.05
C LEU A 459 -10.46 16.74 -13.45
N PRO A 460 -10.28 16.00 -14.55
CA PRO A 460 -8.95 15.62 -15.03
C PRO A 460 -8.12 16.84 -15.46
N LEU A 461 -6.83 16.81 -15.15
CA LEU A 461 -5.85 17.87 -15.40
C LEU A 461 -4.70 17.39 -16.28
N TYR A 462 -4.14 18.32 -17.06
CA TYR A 462 -2.82 18.19 -17.64
C TYR A 462 -1.73 18.40 -16.59
N ARG A 463 -0.52 17.94 -16.88
CA ARG A 463 0.65 18.06 -16.00
C ARG A 463 0.90 19.49 -15.53
N ASN A 464 0.95 20.43 -16.47
CA ASN A 464 1.22 21.84 -16.20
C ASN A 464 0.07 22.55 -15.46
N GLU A 465 -1.18 22.08 -15.59
CA GLU A 465 -2.32 22.58 -14.83
C GLU A 465 -2.23 22.13 -13.36
N LEU A 466 -1.83 20.88 -13.12
CA LEU A 466 -1.50 20.41 -11.77
C LEU A 466 -0.35 21.25 -11.18
N GLU A 467 0.74 21.44 -11.94
CA GLU A 467 1.88 22.26 -11.50
C GLU A 467 1.47 23.70 -11.18
N TYR A 468 0.59 24.30 -12.00
CA TYR A 468 0.04 25.62 -11.74
C TYR A 468 -0.72 25.68 -10.40
N LYS A 469 -1.58 24.70 -10.12
CA LYS A 469 -2.28 24.57 -8.84
C LYS A 469 -1.32 24.43 -7.66
N LEU A 470 -0.25 23.64 -7.82
CA LEU A 470 0.76 23.47 -6.76
C LEU A 470 1.56 24.75 -6.49
N GLN A 471 1.72 25.62 -7.49
CA GLN A 471 2.39 26.92 -7.35
C GLN A 471 1.49 28.04 -6.82
N HIS A 472 0.18 27.93 -7.02
CA HIS A 472 -0.82 28.90 -6.60
C HIS A 472 -1.74 28.23 -5.56
N ASP A 473 -3.00 28.00 -5.90
CA ASP A 473 -3.97 27.27 -5.11
C ASP A 473 -5.10 26.71 -6.00
N ALA A 474 -6.08 26.05 -5.37
CA ALA A 474 -7.21 25.44 -6.08
C ALA A 474 -8.14 26.49 -6.70
N ASP A 475 -8.43 27.59 -5.98
CA ASP A 475 -9.28 28.67 -6.48
C ASP A 475 -8.69 29.29 -7.76
N ALA A 476 -7.40 29.62 -7.75
CA ALA A 476 -6.70 30.20 -8.88
C ALA A 476 -6.72 29.28 -10.11
N LEU A 477 -6.60 27.97 -9.93
CA LEU A 477 -6.73 27.03 -11.04
C LEU A 477 -8.18 26.95 -11.54
N LEU A 478 -9.14 26.80 -10.64
CA LEU A 478 -10.55 26.64 -11.00
C LEU A 478 -11.13 27.89 -11.69
N ASP A 479 -10.71 29.09 -11.29
CA ASP A 479 -11.04 30.34 -11.97
C ASP A 479 -10.54 30.35 -13.42
N ARG A 480 -9.35 29.79 -13.68
CA ARG A 480 -8.80 29.64 -15.03
C ARG A 480 -9.53 28.56 -15.84
N MET A 481 -10.13 27.60 -15.16
CA MET A 481 -10.92 26.52 -15.76
C MET A 481 -12.41 26.90 -15.93
N ALA A 482 -12.84 28.11 -15.57
CA ALA A 482 -14.26 28.50 -15.61
C ALA A 482 -14.93 28.32 -16.99
N ASP A 483 -14.17 28.51 -18.08
CA ASP A 483 -14.64 28.32 -19.46
C ASP A 483 -14.51 26.86 -19.96
N ILE A 484 -13.93 25.97 -19.17
CA ILE A 484 -13.76 24.55 -19.49
C ILE A 484 -14.98 23.79 -18.98
N SER A 485 -15.58 23.02 -19.88
CA SER A 485 -16.66 22.10 -19.50
C SER A 485 -16.15 21.08 -18.48
N PHE A 486 -16.93 20.83 -17.43
CA PHE A 486 -16.67 19.74 -16.48
C PHE A 486 -16.86 18.35 -17.10
N VAL A 487 -17.49 18.27 -18.28
CA VAL A 487 -17.59 17.03 -19.06
C VAL A 487 -16.22 16.72 -19.64
N VAL A 488 -15.70 15.54 -19.29
CA VAL A 488 -14.35 15.10 -19.65
C VAL A 488 -14.21 15.00 -21.17
N ARG A 489 -13.34 15.83 -21.74
CA ARG A 489 -12.91 15.71 -23.13
C ARG A 489 -11.41 15.45 -23.16
N THR A 490 -11.01 14.33 -23.74
CA THR A 490 -9.61 13.87 -23.78
C THR A 490 -8.69 14.82 -24.56
N ASP A 491 -9.27 15.59 -25.48
CA ASP A 491 -8.61 16.55 -26.36
C ASP A 491 -8.92 18.02 -26.00
N ARG A 492 -9.42 18.28 -24.78
CA ARG A 492 -9.76 19.66 -24.36
C ARG A 492 -8.54 20.58 -24.44
N ARG A 493 -8.80 21.89 -24.56
CA ARG A 493 -7.72 22.87 -24.52
C ARG A 493 -7.01 22.82 -23.16
N ASN A 494 -5.68 22.83 -23.19
CA ASN A 494 -4.86 23.09 -22.01
C ASN A 494 -4.95 24.58 -21.64
N ILE A 495 -5.30 24.89 -20.38
CA ILE A 495 -5.50 26.27 -19.92
C ILE A 495 -4.21 26.97 -19.49
N ILE A 496 -3.17 26.19 -19.17
CA ILE A 496 -1.84 26.69 -18.86
C ILE A 496 -0.96 26.40 -20.09
N ARG A 497 -0.20 27.39 -20.57
CA ARG A 497 0.67 27.24 -21.74
C ARG A 497 2.12 27.46 -21.37
#